data_AF-A0A3R7XDL6-F1
#
_entry.id   AF-A0A3R7XDL6-F1
#
_cell.length_a   1.000
_cell.length_b   1.000
_cell.length_c   1.000
_cell.angle_alpha   90.00
_cell.angle_beta   90.00
_cell.angle_gamma   90.00
#
_symmetry.space_group_name_H-M   'P 1'
#
loop_
_entity.id
_entity.type
_entity.pdbx_description
1 polymer ?
#
loop_
_entity_poly.entity_id
_entity_poly.type
_entity_poly.pdbx_seq_one_letter_code
_entity_poly.pdbx_strand_id
1 'polypeptide(L)'
;MMYLVVMLLLFVVDIVSGASIRALDGFGHPVAWWAVLKLPSHVQSPAGVKTRVVPTPCDCPVPNCSNVPTGGWPALEKRATGLCYLYADSRNPKFRYFRDVGYECLGQGGNDPVSRTLRQKNADSKPYWALFNDQLNGIAGAFHPEYNLSIGNERVCGKGDLFSAHAKGAVAFQDDGSGGFFLQTSTPNFPDPTLNDSFVRLGCQTDNNVQFAQHMLAISLGDAELEKLGKELQLARLCSGNFFRYVSLRNRLGSVNLFEDGAKQKKSSAAAFYRALLDPHLPKQQPTDPIKAEFRLRLTSMTRELKLERSRVFEPLTEGRTLESLVDEEEILVLVKSPRAAVPPWSLVAEMLDSDVSVASWWDGSYGIPNVCAGDVYTNSPHMFCLNNPPTGVKLNEDESAPYNIENLIEATWHMSDGSANLTWQLVGGRVPGGNHGNANL
;
A
#
# COMPACT_ATOMS: atom_id res chain seq x y z
N MET A 1 14.37 23.87 62.55
CA MET A 1 13.20 24.03 61.67
C MET A 1 13.59 25.04 60.60
N MET A 2 14.03 24.60 59.41
CA MET A 2 13.19 24.47 58.19
C MET A 2 12.51 25.82 57.89
N TYR A 3 12.87 26.57 56.84
CA TYR A 3 12.74 26.20 55.42
C TYR A 3 13.76 26.95 54.54
N LEU A 4 14.46 26.21 53.68
CA LEU A 4 15.20 26.70 52.53
C LEU A 4 14.21 26.73 51.35
N VAL A 5 13.80 27.93 50.91
CA VAL A 5 12.93 28.10 49.73
C VAL A 5 13.82 28.06 48.49
N VAL A 6 13.86 26.90 47.83
CA VAL A 6 14.44 26.75 46.49
C VAL A 6 13.35 27.08 45.47
N MET A 7 13.48 28.24 44.84
CA MET A 7 12.73 28.63 43.64
C MET A 7 13.18 27.73 42.47
N LEU A 8 12.43 26.67 42.19
CA LEU A 8 12.58 25.88 40.97
C LEU A 8 11.77 26.59 39.86
N LEU A 9 12.44 27.43 39.08
CA LEU A 9 11.94 27.90 37.79
C LEU A 9 11.91 26.70 36.83
N LEU A 10 10.78 25.99 36.79
CA LEU A 10 10.43 25.10 35.70
C LEU A 10 10.21 25.97 34.46
N PHE A 11 11.25 26.14 33.65
CA PHE A 11 11.08 26.47 32.25
C PHE A 11 10.37 25.27 31.60
N VAL A 12 9.04 25.29 31.59
CA VAL A 12 8.27 24.55 30.60
C VAL A 12 8.58 25.23 29.28
N VAL A 13 9.67 24.81 28.64
CA VAL A 13 9.80 25.00 27.21
C VAL A 13 8.72 24.09 26.63
N ASP A 14 7.55 24.67 26.35
CA ASP A 14 6.67 24.12 25.34
C ASP A 14 7.50 24.13 24.06
N ILE A 15 8.25 23.05 23.84
CA ILE A 15 8.69 22.71 22.50
C ILE A 15 7.37 22.55 21.77
N VAL A 16 7.02 23.55 20.97
CA VAL A 16 6.03 23.43 19.91
C VAL A 16 6.58 22.34 18.99
N SER A 17 6.33 21.10 19.40
CA SER A 17 6.52 19.91 18.60
C SER A 17 5.53 20.10 17.46
N GLY A 18 6.00 20.68 16.35
CA GLY A 18 5.27 20.63 15.09
C GLY A 18 4.76 19.20 14.91
N ALA A 19 3.49 19.04 14.55
CA ALA A 19 2.87 17.73 14.46
C ALA A 19 3.74 16.83 13.58
N SER A 20 4.35 15.80 14.18
CA SER A 20 5.27 14.90 13.48
C SER A 20 4.49 14.13 12.41
N ILE A 21 4.98 14.12 11.18
CA ILE A 21 4.33 13.42 10.07
C ILE A 21 4.48 11.91 10.30
N ARG A 22 3.37 11.17 10.42
CA ARG A 22 3.36 9.73 10.75
C ARG A 22 2.21 8.99 10.08
N ALA A 23 2.25 7.66 10.06
CA ALA A 23 1.04 6.89 9.82
C ALA A 23 0.10 7.09 11.02
N LEU A 24 -1.15 7.51 10.77
CA LEU A 24 -2.13 7.81 11.81
C LEU A 24 -3.28 6.82 11.80
N ASP A 25 -3.76 6.46 12.99
CA ASP A 25 -5.00 5.72 13.19
C ASP A 25 -6.24 6.56 12.79
N GLY A 26 -7.45 6.01 12.93
CA GLY A 26 -8.67 6.73 12.57
C GLY A 26 -8.97 7.96 13.42
N PHE A 27 -8.46 8.03 14.65
CA PHE A 27 -8.62 9.20 15.52
C PHE A 27 -7.47 10.21 15.38
N GLY A 28 -6.45 9.90 14.59
CA GLY A 28 -5.29 10.78 14.36
C GLY A 28 -4.11 10.51 15.29
N HIS A 29 -4.09 9.40 16.03
CA HIS A 29 -2.94 9.02 16.84
C HIS A 29 -1.87 8.34 15.97
N PRO A 30 -0.57 8.64 16.18
CA PRO A 30 0.50 8.00 15.45
C PRO A 30 0.63 6.51 15.81
N VAL A 31 0.90 5.70 14.79
CA VAL A 31 1.13 4.26 14.87
C VAL A 31 2.36 3.88 14.05
N ALA A 32 3.05 2.80 14.43
CA ALA A 32 4.22 2.31 13.68
C ALA A 32 3.79 1.81 12.28
N TRP A 33 2.62 1.17 12.21
CA TRP A 33 1.96 0.80 10.98
C TRP A 33 0.45 0.67 11.19
N TRP A 34 -0.32 0.81 10.11
CA TRP A 34 -1.70 0.37 10.02
C TRP A 34 -1.98 -0.32 8.69
N ALA A 35 -2.90 -1.28 8.70
CA ALA A 35 -3.36 -2.01 7.53
C ALA A 35 -4.89 -1.93 7.41
N VAL A 36 -5.36 -1.81 6.17
CA VAL A 36 -6.77 -1.76 5.82
C VAL A 36 -7.07 -2.78 4.74
N LEU A 37 -8.12 -3.58 4.96
CA LEU A 37 -8.76 -4.39 3.93
C LEU A 37 -10.12 -3.80 3.60
N LYS A 38 -10.20 -3.06 2.49
CA LYS A 38 -11.45 -2.47 2.00
C LYS A 38 -12.33 -3.56 1.42
N LEU A 39 -13.57 -3.62 1.86
CA LEU A 39 -14.56 -4.57 1.36
C LEU A 39 -15.05 -4.15 -0.06
N PRO A 40 -15.48 -5.11 -0.89
CA PRO A 40 -16.10 -4.81 -2.17
C PRO A 40 -17.47 -4.15 -1.99
N SER A 41 -18.04 -3.62 -3.08
CA SER A 41 -19.41 -3.06 -3.05
C SER A 41 -20.52 -4.11 -3.00
N HIS A 42 -20.20 -5.35 -3.36
CA HIS A 42 -21.12 -6.48 -3.37
C HIS A 42 -20.42 -7.72 -2.83
N VAL A 43 -21.21 -8.59 -2.20
CA VAL A 43 -20.82 -9.83 -1.52
C VAL A 43 -21.80 -10.94 -1.90
N GLN A 44 -21.39 -12.19 -1.69
CA GLN A 44 -22.31 -13.32 -1.84
C GLN A 44 -23.14 -13.47 -0.56
N SER A 45 -24.44 -13.66 -0.71
CA SER A 45 -25.34 -13.98 0.40
C SER A 45 -24.99 -15.34 1.03
N PRO A 46 -25.26 -15.56 2.33
CA PRO A 46 -25.02 -16.83 3.00
C PRO A 46 -25.58 -18.04 2.23
N ALA A 47 -24.92 -19.19 2.38
CA ALA A 47 -25.26 -20.40 1.66
C ALA A 47 -26.70 -20.87 1.95
N GLY A 48 -27.54 -20.86 0.91
CA GLY A 48 -28.89 -21.42 0.84
C GLY A 48 -29.19 -21.81 -0.62
N VAL A 49 -30.41 -22.28 -0.94
CA VAL A 49 -30.76 -22.90 -2.24
C VAL A 49 -30.51 -22.01 -3.48
N LYS A 50 -30.28 -20.70 -3.31
CA LYS A 50 -29.77 -19.81 -4.38
C LYS A 50 -28.77 -18.81 -3.80
N THR A 51 -27.48 -19.00 -4.09
CA THR A 51 -26.45 -17.96 -3.93
C THR A 51 -26.83 -16.73 -4.76
N ARG A 52 -26.89 -15.55 -4.13
CA ARG A 52 -27.16 -14.26 -4.80
C ARG A 52 -26.05 -13.27 -4.47
N VAL A 53 -25.67 -12.46 -5.47
CA VAL A 53 -24.82 -11.29 -5.26
C VAL A 53 -25.71 -10.18 -4.71
N VAL A 54 -25.38 -9.67 -3.53
CA VAL A 54 -26.11 -8.59 -2.85
C VAL A 54 -25.15 -7.44 -2.54
N PRO A 55 -25.64 -6.19 -2.39
CA PRO A 55 -24.80 -5.09 -1.92
C PRO A 55 -24.17 -5.44 -0.56
N THR A 56 -22.91 -5.06 -0.36
CA THR A 56 -22.25 -5.20 0.94
C THR A 56 -23.04 -4.41 1.98
N PRO A 57 -23.39 -5.00 3.14
CA PRO A 57 -24.15 -4.32 4.20
C PRO A 57 -23.27 -3.28 4.89
N CYS A 58 -23.10 -2.17 4.19
CA CYS A 58 -22.21 -1.09 4.57
C CYS A 58 -23.04 0.18 4.75
N ASP A 59 -22.99 0.74 5.95
CA ASP A 59 -23.80 1.86 6.42
C ASP A 59 -23.16 3.23 6.13
N CYS A 60 -22.30 3.29 5.13
CA CYS A 60 -21.57 4.51 4.80
C CYS A 60 -22.47 5.56 4.13
N PRO A 61 -22.25 6.85 4.41
CA PRO A 61 -22.94 7.90 3.68
C PRO A 61 -22.45 7.95 2.23
N VAL A 62 -23.30 8.47 1.35
CA VAL A 62 -22.94 8.76 -0.03
C VAL A 62 -21.74 9.70 -0.07
N PRO A 63 -20.68 9.39 -0.82
CA PRO A 63 -19.53 10.27 -0.93
C PRO A 63 -19.91 11.65 -1.46
N ASN A 64 -19.54 12.70 -0.74
CA ASN A 64 -19.69 14.05 -1.26
C ASN A 64 -18.58 14.33 -2.29
N CYS A 65 -18.94 14.25 -3.57
CA CYS A 65 -18.05 14.49 -4.71
C CYS A 65 -18.31 15.84 -5.38
N SER A 66 -18.99 16.78 -4.71
CA SER A 66 -19.37 18.06 -5.30
C SER A 66 -18.18 18.91 -5.76
N ASN A 67 -17.00 18.65 -5.21
CA ASN A 67 -15.78 19.39 -5.48
C ASN A 67 -14.97 18.83 -6.67
N VAL A 68 -15.21 17.59 -7.12
CA VAL A 68 -14.41 16.92 -8.15
C VAL A 68 -15.15 16.72 -9.48
N PRO A 69 -14.46 16.34 -10.58
CA PRO A 69 -15.10 16.03 -11.86
C PRO A 69 -16.14 14.90 -11.82
N THR A 70 -16.18 14.11 -10.73
CA THR A 70 -17.22 13.10 -10.50
C THR A 70 -18.50 13.64 -9.84
N GLY A 71 -18.58 14.96 -9.61
CA GLY A 71 -19.79 15.63 -9.15
C GLY A 71 -20.95 15.38 -10.11
N GLY A 72 -22.04 14.79 -9.60
CA GLY A 72 -23.22 14.45 -10.41
C GLY A 72 -23.11 13.12 -11.20
N TRP A 73 -22.09 12.30 -10.96
CA TRP A 73 -22.01 10.96 -11.56
C TRP A 73 -23.21 10.09 -11.18
N PRO A 74 -23.78 9.31 -12.13
CA PRO A 74 -24.82 8.34 -11.81
C PRO A 74 -24.35 7.33 -10.75
N ALA A 75 -25.26 6.93 -9.87
CA ALA A 75 -25.04 5.88 -8.88
C ALA A 75 -23.93 6.13 -7.83
N LEU A 76 -23.66 7.39 -7.46
CA LEU A 76 -22.85 7.72 -6.28
C LEU A 76 -23.35 7.00 -5.02
N GLU A 77 -24.68 6.82 -4.89
CA GLU A 77 -25.34 5.99 -3.88
C GLU A 77 -24.69 4.61 -3.73
N LYS A 78 -24.39 3.94 -4.86
CA LYS A 78 -23.80 2.60 -4.87
C LYS A 78 -22.35 2.61 -4.39
N ARG A 79 -21.66 3.74 -4.46
CA ARG A 79 -20.26 3.84 -4.03
C ARG A 79 -20.10 3.77 -2.53
N ALA A 80 -21.13 4.17 -1.77
CA ALA A 80 -21.15 4.06 -0.32
C ALA A 80 -20.90 2.61 0.15
N THR A 81 -21.47 1.63 -0.57
CA THR A 81 -21.42 0.22 -0.18
C THR A 81 -20.01 -0.39 -0.18
N GLY A 82 -19.07 0.23 -0.89
CA GLY A 82 -17.69 -0.25 -1.06
C GLY A 82 -16.65 0.47 -0.19
N LEU A 83 -17.08 1.17 0.87
CA LEU A 83 -16.22 1.98 1.75
C LEU A 83 -16.05 1.41 3.16
N CYS A 84 -16.70 0.29 3.46
CA CYS A 84 -16.48 -0.46 4.68
C CYS A 84 -15.16 -1.22 4.61
N TYR A 85 -14.56 -1.48 5.76
CA TYR A 85 -13.23 -2.08 5.81
C TYR A 85 -12.96 -2.80 7.14
N LEU A 86 -11.98 -3.69 7.08
CA LEU A 86 -11.29 -4.21 8.26
C LEU A 86 -10.02 -3.39 8.52
N TYR A 87 -9.71 -3.19 9.79
CA TYR A 87 -8.57 -2.39 10.25
C TYR A 87 -7.72 -3.15 11.26
N ALA A 88 -6.40 -3.04 11.12
CA ALA A 88 -5.40 -3.47 12.10
C ALA A 88 -4.31 -2.40 12.21
N ASP A 89 -3.66 -2.30 13.37
CA ASP A 89 -2.51 -1.43 13.57
C ASP A 89 -1.47 -2.03 14.52
N SER A 90 -0.32 -1.37 14.65
CA SER A 90 0.75 -1.77 15.56
C SER A 90 0.33 -1.92 17.04
N ARG A 91 -0.76 -1.27 17.48
CA ARG A 91 -1.26 -1.39 18.87
C ARG A 91 -2.28 -2.52 19.00
N ASN A 92 -2.97 -2.86 17.93
CA ASN A 92 -3.98 -3.91 17.83
C ASN A 92 -3.81 -4.66 16.50
N PRO A 93 -2.91 -5.66 16.43
CA PRO A 93 -2.52 -6.32 15.18
C PRO A 93 -3.54 -7.34 14.67
N LYS A 94 -4.82 -7.21 15.07
CA LYS A 94 -5.92 -8.07 14.62
C LYS A 94 -6.89 -7.23 13.81
N PHE A 95 -7.26 -7.74 12.64
CA PHE A 95 -8.29 -7.13 11.81
C PHE A 95 -9.62 -7.11 12.56
N ARG A 96 -10.17 -5.92 12.71
CA ARG A 96 -11.49 -5.65 13.30
C ARG A 96 -12.31 -4.83 12.33
N TYR A 97 -13.62 -5.01 12.35
CA TYR A 97 -14.51 -4.18 11.55
C TYR A 97 -14.42 -2.72 12.02
N PHE A 98 -14.35 -1.77 11.09
CA PHE A 98 -14.05 -0.38 11.40
C PHE A 98 -15.04 0.28 12.38
N ARG A 99 -16.32 -0.13 12.37
CA ARG A 99 -17.32 0.38 13.33
C ARG A 99 -17.06 -0.09 14.75
N ASP A 100 -16.55 -1.30 14.94
CA ASP A 100 -16.26 -1.86 16.26
C ASP A 100 -15.13 -1.09 16.98
N VAL A 101 -14.30 -0.38 16.20
CA VAL A 101 -13.23 0.48 16.71
C VAL A 101 -13.61 1.96 16.70
N GLY A 102 -14.86 2.29 16.38
CA GLY A 102 -15.40 3.66 16.38
C GLY A 102 -14.93 4.53 15.22
N TYR A 103 -14.43 3.94 14.13
CA TYR A 103 -13.99 4.68 12.95
C TYR A 103 -15.13 5.00 11.98
N GLU A 104 -14.86 5.98 11.13
CA GLU A 104 -15.74 6.40 10.04
C GLU A 104 -15.35 5.74 8.71
N CYS A 105 -16.18 5.95 7.70
CA CYS A 105 -16.01 5.33 6.38
C CYS A 105 -14.72 5.73 5.69
N LEU A 106 -14.09 4.75 5.03
CA LEU A 106 -12.73 4.88 4.51
C LEU A 106 -12.58 6.04 3.52
N GLY A 107 -11.58 6.90 3.77
CA GLY A 107 -11.19 7.97 2.85
C GLY A 107 -12.29 8.99 2.57
N GLN A 108 -13.20 9.23 3.52
CA GLN A 108 -14.27 10.23 3.40
C GLN A 108 -13.91 11.60 3.99
N GLY A 109 -12.72 11.73 4.56
CA GLY A 109 -12.26 12.95 5.23
C GLY A 109 -12.63 12.98 6.72
N GLY A 110 -12.94 11.83 7.29
CA GLY A 110 -13.44 11.68 8.65
C GLY A 110 -12.42 11.09 9.62
N ASN A 111 -12.94 10.46 10.66
CA ASN A 111 -12.18 9.63 11.60
C ASN A 111 -11.81 8.27 10.98
N ASP A 112 -10.98 8.29 9.93
CA ASP A 112 -10.48 7.09 9.26
C ASP A 112 -8.97 7.22 8.98
N PRO A 113 -8.21 6.11 9.02
CA PRO A 113 -6.74 6.15 9.00
C PRO A 113 -6.16 6.73 7.71
N VAL A 114 -6.85 6.53 6.58
CA VAL A 114 -6.43 7.06 5.27
C VAL A 114 -6.56 8.57 5.25
N SER A 115 -7.71 9.09 5.68
CA SER A 115 -7.95 10.54 5.77
C SER A 115 -6.97 11.19 6.74
N ARG A 116 -6.81 10.63 7.94
CA ARG A 116 -5.88 11.18 8.94
C ARG A 116 -4.45 11.20 8.42
N THR A 117 -4.00 10.11 7.81
CA THR A 117 -2.64 9.99 7.28
C THR A 117 -2.39 10.96 6.11
N LEU A 118 -3.23 10.94 5.06
CA LEU A 118 -3.00 11.74 3.86
C LEU A 118 -3.13 13.25 4.06
N ARG A 119 -3.98 13.70 5.00
CA ARG A 119 -4.19 15.13 5.26
C ARG A 119 -2.93 15.85 5.74
N GLN A 120 -2.03 15.13 6.39
CA GLN A 120 -0.76 15.68 6.88
C GLN A 120 0.10 16.30 5.78
N LYS A 121 -0.08 15.93 4.50
CA LYS A 121 0.64 16.56 3.38
C LYS A 121 0.40 18.07 3.26
N ASN A 122 -0.68 18.58 3.86
CA ASN A 122 -1.04 20.00 3.87
C ASN A 122 -0.89 20.61 5.28
N ALA A 123 -0.10 19.98 6.16
CA ALA A 123 0.21 20.57 7.46
C ALA A 123 0.97 21.90 7.29
N ASP A 124 0.78 22.81 8.25
CA ASP A 124 1.40 24.15 8.24
C ASP A 124 2.93 24.11 8.26
N SER A 125 3.51 22.97 8.69
CA SER A 125 4.95 22.70 8.62
C SER A 125 5.49 22.59 7.20
N LYS A 126 4.62 22.56 6.17
CA LYS A 126 4.97 22.40 4.75
C LYS A 126 5.86 21.17 4.51
N PRO A 127 5.38 19.96 4.85
CA PRO A 127 6.20 18.75 4.71
C PRO A 127 6.56 18.48 3.24
N TYR A 128 7.66 17.77 3.04
CA TYR A 128 7.92 17.16 1.73
C TYR A 128 6.91 16.06 1.49
N TRP A 129 6.34 15.99 0.28
CA TRP A 129 5.48 14.88 -0.10
C TRP A 129 5.52 14.60 -1.60
N ALA A 130 5.19 13.36 -1.96
CA ALA A 130 4.96 12.96 -3.34
C ALA A 130 3.89 11.87 -3.42
N LEU A 131 3.16 11.85 -4.53
CA LEU A 131 2.16 10.84 -4.88
C LEU A 131 2.69 10.02 -6.06
N PHE A 132 2.46 8.72 -6.05
CA PHE A 132 2.80 7.83 -7.16
C PHE A 132 1.60 6.95 -7.49
N ASN A 133 1.35 6.76 -8.78
CA ASN A 133 0.24 5.93 -9.26
C ASN A 133 0.44 5.66 -10.76
N ASP A 134 0.42 4.40 -11.16
CA ASP A 134 0.59 3.98 -12.56
C ASP A 134 -0.69 4.16 -13.41
N GLN A 135 -1.83 4.44 -12.78
CA GLN A 135 -3.15 4.52 -13.40
C GLN A 135 -3.86 5.82 -13.02
N LEU A 136 -3.26 6.97 -13.41
CA LEU A 136 -3.89 8.30 -13.32
C LEU A 136 -4.67 8.66 -14.59
N ASN A 137 -4.99 7.69 -15.44
CA ASN A 137 -5.57 7.91 -16.76
C ASN A 137 -6.95 8.58 -16.73
N GLY A 138 -7.78 8.27 -15.73
CA GLY A 138 -9.08 8.92 -15.54
C GLY A 138 -8.92 10.40 -15.19
N ILE A 139 -7.96 10.70 -14.33
CA ILE A 139 -7.62 12.06 -13.89
C ILE A 139 -6.95 12.86 -15.02
N ALA A 140 -5.98 12.28 -15.72
CA ALA A 140 -5.30 12.90 -16.85
C ALA A 140 -6.26 13.22 -18.01
N GLY A 141 -7.33 12.43 -18.18
CA GLY A 141 -8.40 12.70 -19.13
C GLY A 141 -9.28 13.88 -18.75
N ALA A 142 -9.58 14.04 -17.46
CA ALA A 142 -10.40 15.17 -16.96
C ALA A 142 -9.70 16.53 -17.08
N PHE A 143 -8.36 16.57 -17.04
CA PHE A 143 -7.59 17.80 -17.27
C PHE A 143 -7.46 18.20 -18.76
N HIS A 144 -7.97 17.39 -19.70
CA HIS A 144 -7.85 17.64 -21.15
C HIS A 144 -9.04 17.12 -21.98
N PRO A 145 -10.18 17.85 -22.03
CA PRO A 145 -11.29 17.48 -22.92
C PRO A 145 -11.05 17.81 -24.41
N GLU A 146 -10.18 18.76 -24.76
CA GLU A 146 -10.11 19.32 -26.12
C GLU A 146 -8.90 18.90 -26.98
N TYR A 147 -7.98 18.07 -26.48
CA TYR A 147 -6.80 17.67 -27.26
C TYR A 147 -7.00 16.34 -27.99
N ASN A 148 -6.85 16.39 -29.31
CA ASN A 148 -6.92 15.26 -30.24
C ASN A 148 -6.19 14.00 -29.70
N LEU A 149 -6.91 12.88 -29.77
CA LEU A 149 -6.63 11.53 -29.28
C LEU A 149 -5.37 10.84 -29.86
N SER A 150 -4.41 11.57 -30.43
CA SER A 150 -3.19 11.01 -31.01
C SER A 150 -2.02 10.89 -30.01
N ILE A 151 -2.16 11.34 -28.76
CA ILE A 151 -1.21 11.08 -27.66
C ILE A 151 -1.85 10.09 -26.66
N GLY A 152 -2.15 8.88 -27.15
CA GLY A 152 -2.84 7.83 -26.38
C GLY A 152 -2.00 7.13 -25.30
N ASN A 153 -0.71 7.45 -25.15
CA ASN A 153 0.25 6.61 -24.42
C ASN A 153 0.85 7.23 -23.13
N GLU A 154 0.45 8.44 -22.72
CA GLU A 154 1.04 9.11 -21.53
C GLU A 154 0.11 9.12 -20.30
N ARG A 155 -1.06 8.47 -20.39
CA ARG A 155 -2.09 8.48 -19.34
C ARG A 155 -2.03 7.27 -18.41
N VAL A 156 -1.61 6.12 -18.94
CA VAL A 156 -1.29 4.90 -18.17
C VAL A 156 0.23 4.76 -18.20
N CYS A 157 0.82 4.50 -17.04
CA CYS A 157 2.25 4.30 -16.98
C CYS A 157 2.65 2.99 -17.64
N GLY A 158 3.40 3.07 -18.73
CA GLY A 158 3.90 1.91 -19.46
C GLY A 158 4.87 2.31 -20.55
N LYS A 159 6.15 1.95 -20.40
CA LYS A 159 7.23 2.14 -21.39
C LYS A 159 8.28 1.02 -21.30
N GLY A 160 7.83 -0.22 -21.08
CA GLY A 160 8.71 -1.39 -20.91
C GLY A 160 9.68 -1.19 -19.74
N ASP A 161 10.95 -1.52 -19.93
CA ASP A 161 12.00 -1.48 -18.90
C ASP A 161 12.21 -0.09 -18.26
N LEU A 162 11.77 0.98 -18.92
CA LEU A 162 11.90 2.34 -18.40
C LEU A 162 10.85 2.66 -17.32
N PHE A 163 9.63 2.14 -17.46
CA PHE A 163 8.49 2.38 -16.57
C PHE A 163 7.45 1.26 -16.73
N SER A 164 7.36 0.37 -15.75
CA SER A 164 6.35 -0.71 -15.71
C SER A 164 5.90 -1.04 -14.29
N ALA A 165 6.14 -0.13 -13.33
CA ALA A 165 5.72 -0.35 -11.95
C ALA A 165 4.20 -0.29 -11.84
N HIS A 166 3.59 -1.34 -11.30
CA HIS A 166 2.17 -1.36 -10.93
C HIS A 166 1.99 -1.02 -9.46
N ALA A 167 2.25 0.23 -9.09
CA ALA A 167 2.29 0.66 -7.71
C ALA A 167 1.68 2.05 -7.51
N LYS A 168 1.02 2.22 -6.37
CA LYS A 168 0.23 3.41 -6.05
C LYS A 168 0.36 3.76 -4.57
N GLY A 169 0.35 5.04 -4.24
CA GLY A 169 0.56 5.46 -2.86
C GLY A 169 1.02 6.90 -2.69
N ALA A 170 1.52 7.17 -1.49
CA ALA A 170 2.00 8.48 -1.08
C ALA A 170 3.18 8.35 -0.12
N VAL A 171 4.03 9.36 -0.12
CA VAL A 171 5.04 9.58 0.92
C VAL A 171 4.90 11.01 1.42
N ALA A 172 5.04 11.22 2.72
CA ALA A 172 5.23 12.55 3.29
C ALA A 172 6.16 12.50 4.49
N PHE A 173 7.01 13.52 4.66
CA PHE A 173 8.01 13.60 5.72
C PHE A 173 8.46 15.05 5.97
N GLN A 174 9.01 15.30 7.16
CA GLN A 174 9.59 16.59 7.53
C GLN A 174 11.06 16.68 7.14
N ASP A 175 11.57 17.91 7.04
CA ASP A 175 12.99 18.21 6.80
C ASP A 175 13.84 18.25 8.08
N ASP A 176 13.20 18.17 9.25
CA ASP A 176 13.82 18.25 10.58
C ASP A 176 14.43 16.93 11.09
N GLY A 177 14.42 15.88 10.26
CA GLY A 177 14.92 14.55 10.60
C GLY A 177 13.96 13.70 11.43
N SER A 178 12.76 14.20 11.78
CA SER A 178 11.74 13.41 12.48
C SER A 178 11.21 12.25 11.62
N GLY A 179 11.32 12.35 10.30
CA GLY A 179 10.86 11.34 9.35
C GLY A 179 9.42 11.58 8.91
N GLY A 180 8.68 10.50 8.70
CA GLY A 180 7.42 10.56 7.96
C GLY A 180 6.63 9.27 7.88
N PHE A 181 5.77 9.19 6.88
CA PHE A 181 5.07 7.97 6.49
C PHE A 181 5.33 7.58 5.03
N PHE A 182 5.24 6.29 4.76
CA PHE A 182 5.06 5.73 3.42
C PHE A 182 3.75 4.95 3.38
N LEU A 183 2.89 5.25 2.41
CA LEU A 183 1.59 4.62 2.18
C LEU A 183 1.62 3.89 0.83
N GLN A 184 1.27 2.61 0.84
CA GLN A 184 1.00 1.82 -0.36
C GLN A 184 -0.50 1.49 -0.43
N THR A 185 -1.07 1.60 -1.63
CA THR A 185 -2.46 1.22 -1.91
C THR A 185 -2.54 0.49 -3.24
N SER A 186 -3.53 -0.39 -3.37
CA SER A 186 -3.84 -1.05 -4.63
C SER A 186 -4.87 -0.29 -5.48
N THR A 187 -5.35 0.87 -5.01
CA THR A 187 -6.50 1.59 -5.59
C THR A 187 -6.10 2.49 -6.78
N PRO A 188 -6.54 2.21 -8.03
CA PRO A 188 -6.31 3.08 -9.19
C PRO A 188 -6.75 4.52 -8.98
N ASN A 189 -6.15 5.49 -9.68
CA ASN A 189 -6.44 6.92 -9.54
C ASN A 189 -6.31 7.53 -8.12
N PHE A 190 -6.03 6.75 -7.06
CA PHE A 190 -5.92 7.19 -5.67
C PHE A 190 -4.49 7.00 -5.12
N PRO A 191 -3.93 7.95 -4.33
CA PRO A 191 -4.48 9.26 -4.01
C PRO A 191 -4.59 10.18 -5.24
N ASP A 192 -5.69 10.90 -5.34
CA ASP A 192 -6.03 11.74 -6.48
C ASP A 192 -5.49 13.18 -6.28
N PRO A 193 -4.62 13.69 -7.20
CA PRO A 193 -4.01 15.02 -7.12
C PRO A 193 -4.87 16.18 -7.66
N THR A 194 -6.11 15.93 -8.10
CA THR A 194 -6.91 16.89 -8.89
C THR A 194 -7.24 18.20 -8.17
N LEU A 195 -7.28 18.21 -6.83
CA LEU A 195 -7.72 19.37 -6.06
C LEU A 195 -6.89 19.63 -4.81
N ASN A 196 -6.95 20.88 -4.36
CA ASN A 196 -6.24 21.44 -3.22
C ASN A 196 -7.03 21.38 -1.91
N ASP A 197 -8.14 20.64 -1.88
CA ASP A 197 -8.66 20.14 -0.61
C ASP A 197 -7.65 19.14 -0.04
N SER A 198 -7.69 18.95 1.28
CA SER A 198 -6.65 18.18 1.97
C SER A 198 -6.32 16.81 1.33
N PHE A 199 -7.30 16.16 0.70
CA PHE A 199 -7.16 15.14 -0.35
C PHE A 199 -8.54 14.89 -1.00
N VAL A 200 -8.59 14.28 -2.19
CA VAL A 200 -9.85 13.84 -2.81
C VAL A 200 -10.34 12.54 -2.21
N ARG A 201 -11.64 12.48 -1.86
CA ARG A 201 -12.25 11.32 -1.21
C ARG A 201 -12.14 10.04 -2.06
N LEU A 202 -11.94 8.91 -1.41
CA LEU A 202 -11.83 7.59 -2.05
C LEU A 202 -13.09 7.19 -2.83
N GLY A 203 -14.26 7.63 -2.37
CA GLY A 203 -15.54 7.40 -3.05
C GLY A 203 -15.75 8.26 -4.30
N CYS A 204 -14.83 9.18 -4.62
CA CYS A 204 -15.00 10.18 -5.67
C CYS A 204 -14.03 10.03 -6.85
N GLN A 205 -13.33 8.90 -6.92
CA GLN A 205 -12.35 8.61 -7.97
C GLN A 205 -13.03 8.39 -9.31
N THR A 206 -12.41 8.81 -10.42
CA THR A 206 -12.87 8.60 -11.80
C THR A 206 -12.68 7.14 -12.26
N ASP A 207 -13.11 6.18 -11.44
CA ASP A 207 -12.90 4.75 -11.62
C ASP A 207 -13.88 3.94 -10.75
N ASN A 208 -13.95 2.63 -10.98
CA ASN A 208 -14.77 1.68 -10.23
C ASN A 208 -14.12 1.18 -8.93
N ASN A 209 -13.11 1.89 -8.41
CA ASN A 209 -12.29 1.55 -7.24
C ASN A 209 -13.01 1.03 -5.99
N VAL A 210 -14.24 1.49 -5.74
CA VAL A 210 -15.04 1.06 -4.59
C VAL A 210 -15.76 -0.26 -4.85
N GLN A 211 -15.85 -0.71 -6.11
CA GLN A 211 -16.53 -1.96 -6.47
C GLN A 211 -15.78 -3.19 -5.97
N PHE A 212 -14.45 -3.17 -6.04
CA PHE A 212 -13.58 -4.30 -5.69
C PHE A 212 -13.03 -4.20 -4.28
N ALA A 213 -12.66 -5.34 -3.69
CA ALA A 213 -11.84 -5.35 -2.50
C ALA A 213 -10.45 -4.76 -2.80
N GLN A 214 -9.88 -4.02 -1.85
CA GLN A 214 -8.56 -3.37 -2.00
C GLN A 214 -7.81 -3.45 -0.68
N HIS A 215 -6.48 -3.30 -0.71
CA HIS A 215 -5.66 -3.22 0.50
C HIS A 215 -4.90 -1.90 0.55
N MET A 216 -4.63 -1.44 1.76
CA MET A 216 -3.77 -0.29 2.03
C MET A 216 -2.91 -0.56 3.25
N LEU A 217 -1.65 -0.14 3.19
CA LEU A 217 -0.67 -0.24 4.27
C LEU A 217 0.03 1.11 4.39
N ALA A 218 0.07 1.68 5.59
CA ALA A 218 0.98 2.78 5.90
C ALA A 218 1.93 2.41 7.02
N ILE A 219 3.16 2.88 6.89
CA ILE A 219 4.24 2.67 7.86
C ILE A 219 4.85 4.01 8.26
N SER A 220 5.19 4.15 9.53
CA SER A 220 5.94 5.28 10.09
C SER A 220 7.42 4.98 10.07
N LEU A 221 8.20 5.85 9.44
CA LEU A 221 9.64 5.67 9.23
C LEU A 221 10.43 6.88 9.75
N GLY A 222 11.60 6.62 10.32
CA GLY A 222 12.59 7.66 10.61
C GLY A 222 13.26 8.15 9.31
N ASP A 223 13.93 9.30 9.38
CA ASP A 223 14.54 9.91 8.19
C ASP A 223 15.59 9.00 7.50
N ALA A 224 16.43 8.30 8.27
CA ALA A 224 17.40 7.37 7.70
C ALA A 224 16.73 6.22 6.92
N GLU A 225 15.61 5.71 7.41
CA GLU A 225 14.85 4.64 6.77
C GLU A 225 14.08 5.14 5.54
N LEU A 226 13.62 6.39 5.56
CA LEU A 226 13.06 7.07 4.40
C LEU A 226 14.10 7.30 3.31
N GLU A 227 15.30 7.76 3.65
CA GLU A 227 16.40 7.92 2.70
C GLU A 227 16.74 6.58 2.03
N LYS A 228 16.82 5.51 2.83
CA LYS A 228 17.07 4.15 2.33
C LYS A 228 15.95 3.68 1.40
N LEU A 229 14.69 3.78 1.83
CA LEU A 229 13.54 3.41 1.01
C LEU A 229 13.52 4.18 -0.31
N GLY A 230 13.70 5.50 -0.28
CA GLY A 230 13.70 6.33 -1.48
C GLY A 230 14.80 5.96 -2.48
N LYS A 231 16.00 5.60 -2.01
CA LYS A 231 17.09 5.14 -2.87
C LYS A 231 16.75 3.84 -3.58
N GLU A 232 16.23 2.87 -2.84
CA GLU A 232 15.90 1.55 -3.38
C GLU A 232 14.67 1.61 -4.31
N LEU A 233 13.70 2.49 -4.02
CA LEU A 233 12.54 2.69 -4.89
C LEU A 233 12.88 3.21 -6.30
N GLN A 234 14.07 3.80 -6.50
CA GLN A 234 14.52 4.18 -7.84
C GLN A 234 14.66 2.97 -8.78
N LEU A 235 14.89 1.77 -8.22
CA LEU A 235 14.91 0.51 -8.96
C LEU A 235 13.54 0.18 -9.56
N ALA A 236 12.46 0.46 -8.82
CA ALA A 236 11.09 0.11 -9.21
C ALA A 236 10.60 0.87 -10.44
N ARG A 237 11.12 2.09 -10.68
CA ARG A 237 10.59 3.03 -11.69
C ARG A 237 9.12 3.35 -11.45
N LEU A 238 8.81 3.76 -10.21
CA LEU A 238 7.48 4.22 -9.83
C LEU A 238 7.04 5.42 -10.68
N CYS A 239 5.74 5.49 -10.96
CA CYS A 239 5.17 6.48 -11.85
C CYS A 239 4.62 7.66 -11.06
N SER A 240 5.23 8.83 -11.23
CA SER A 240 4.85 10.08 -10.60
C SER A 240 5.25 11.25 -11.52
N GLY A 241 5.74 12.37 -10.99
CA GLY A 241 6.17 13.54 -11.78
C GLY A 241 7.38 13.27 -12.69
N ASN A 242 8.09 12.16 -12.50
CA ASN A 242 9.12 11.64 -13.40
C ASN A 242 8.54 11.14 -14.74
N PHE A 243 7.33 10.60 -14.74
CA PHE A 243 6.61 10.04 -15.88
C PHE A 243 5.58 11.03 -16.44
N PHE A 244 4.71 11.56 -15.58
CA PHE A 244 3.66 12.51 -15.95
C PHE A 244 4.25 13.92 -16.08
N ARG A 245 4.83 14.21 -17.25
CA ARG A 245 5.62 15.45 -17.48
C ARG A 245 4.78 16.69 -17.79
N TYR A 246 3.46 16.54 -18.01
CA TYR A 246 2.60 17.68 -18.24
C TYR A 246 2.55 18.57 -17.01
N VAL A 247 2.90 19.86 -17.16
CA VAL A 247 3.15 20.79 -16.04
C VAL A 247 2.00 20.82 -15.03
N SER A 248 0.75 20.84 -15.49
CA SER A 248 -0.40 20.95 -14.58
C SER A 248 -0.59 19.72 -13.69
N LEU A 249 -0.32 18.50 -14.20
CA LEU A 249 -0.41 17.26 -13.44
C LEU A 249 0.87 17.04 -12.62
N ARG A 250 2.03 17.26 -13.23
CA ARG A 250 3.35 17.12 -12.60
C ARG A 250 3.43 17.90 -11.29
N ASN A 251 3.02 19.18 -11.32
CA ASN A 251 3.10 20.06 -10.16
C ASN A 251 2.14 19.67 -9.03
N ARG A 252 1.21 18.73 -9.27
CA ARG A 252 0.28 18.21 -8.26
C ARG A 252 0.72 16.86 -7.68
N LEU A 253 1.80 16.27 -8.21
CA LEU A 253 2.32 14.97 -7.78
C LEU A 253 3.43 15.08 -6.73
N GLY A 254 3.83 16.29 -6.37
CA GLY A 254 4.78 16.53 -5.28
C GLY A 254 4.68 17.94 -4.72
N SER A 255 5.18 18.10 -3.51
CA SER A 255 5.31 19.40 -2.84
C SER A 255 6.35 20.28 -3.53
N VAL A 256 6.14 21.60 -3.52
CA VAL A 256 7.06 22.59 -4.12
C VAL A 256 8.48 22.46 -3.57
N ASN A 257 8.63 22.37 -2.25
CA ASN A 257 9.92 22.18 -1.57
C ASN A 257 10.59 20.86 -1.99
N LEU A 258 9.87 19.75 -2.18
CA LEU A 258 10.51 18.51 -2.65
C LEU A 258 11.04 18.64 -4.09
N PHE A 259 10.34 19.38 -4.97
CA PHE A 259 10.86 19.68 -6.31
C PHE A 259 12.12 20.56 -6.25
N GLU A 260 12.15 21.56 -5.38
CA GLU A 260 13.25 22.52 -5.30
C GLU A 260 14.48 21.96 -4.58
N ASP A 261 14.28 21.38 -3.41
CA ASP A 261 15.34 20.94 -2.51
C ASP A 261 15.87 19.56 -2.91
N GLY A 262 14.97 18.64 -3.29
CA GLY A 262 15.36 17.30 -3.72
C GLY A 262 16.24 17.28 -4.97
N ALA A 263 16.07 18.26 -5.87
CA ALA A 263 16.93 18.42 -7.04
C ALA A 263 18.35 18.92 -6.70
N LYS A 264 18.50 19.71 -5.64
CA LYS A 264 19.77 20.34 -5.24
C LYS A 264 20.56 19.48 -4.26
N GLN A 265 19.87 18.78 -3.37
CA GLN A 265 20.48 17.98 -2.32
C GLN A 265 21.08 16.68 -2.88
N LYS A 266 22.17 16.22 -2.24
CA LYS A 266 22.90 15.01 -2.70
C LYS A 266 22.57 13.75 -1.91
N LYS A 267 22.44 13.85 -0.59
CA LYS A 267 22.29 12.75 0.36
C LYS A 267 21.28 13.14 1.45
N SER A 268 20.00 12.89 1.19
CA SER A 268 18.88 13.17 2.07
C SER A 268 17.64 12.40 1.59
N SER A 269 16.63 12.27 2.45
CA SER A 269 15.31 11.75 2.07
C SER A 269 14.68 12.53 0.92
N ALA A 270 14.81 13.87 0.92
CA ALA A 270 14.34 14.73 -0.17
C ALA A 270 15.02 14.38 -1.50
N ALA A 271 16.35 14.24 -1.52
CA ALA A 271 17.07 13.85 -2.73
C ALA A 271 16.71 12.44 -3.20
N ALA A 272 16.55 11.50 -2.27
CA ALA A 272 16.20 10.11 -2.56
C ALA A 272 14.81 10.01 -3.22
N PHE A 273 13.77 10.59 -2.61
CA PHE A 273 12.42 10.56 -3.15
C PHE A 273 12.25 11.43 -4.40
N TYR A 274 12.95 12.56 -4.52
CA TYR A 274 12.97 13.34 -5.76
C TYR A 274 13.48 12.49 -6.92
N ARG A 275 14.62 11.80 -6.77
CA ARG A 275 15.18 10.95 -7.83
C ARG A 275 14.27 9.78 -8.18
N ALA A 276 13.61 9.20 -7.18
CA ALA A 276 12.70 8.07 -7.37
C ALA A 276 11.38 8.45 -8.05
N LEU A 277 10.82 9.62 -7.73
CA LEU A 277 9.44 9.97 -8.08
C LEU A 277 9.30 11.18 -9.01
N LEU A 278 10.19 12.17 -8.93
CA LEU A 278 9.97 13.49 -9.55
C LEU A 278 10.99 13.87 -10.61
N ASP A 279 12.17 13.24 -10.63
CA ASP A 279 13.23 13.52 -11.59
C ASP A 279 12.87 12.98 -12.99
N PRO A 280 12.71 13.84 -14.01
CA PRO A 280 12.46 13.38 -15.37
C PRO A 280 13.69 12.72 -16.02
N HIS A 281 14.89 12.93 -15.48
CA HIS A 281 16.15 12.40 -16.03
C HIS A 281 16.61 11.17 -15.28
N LEU A 282 15.90 10.06 -15.49
CA LEU A 282 16.24 8.79 -14.86
C LEU A 282 17.58 8.23 -15.38
N PRO A 283 18.44 7.66 -14.52
CA PRO A 283 19.64 6.95 -14.95
C PRO A 283 19.28 5.80 -15.89
N LYS A 284 20.09 5.58 -16.94
CA LYS A 284 19.94 4.40 -17.80
C LYS A 284 20.27 3.13 -17.01
N GLN A 285 19.37 2.16 -17.00
CA GLN A 285 19.66 0.84 -16.42
C GLN A 285 20.64 0.08 -17.31
N GLN A 286 21.68 -0.50 -16.71
CA GLN A 286 22.61 -1.41 -17.37
C GLN A 286 22.16 -2.86 -17.18
N PRO A 287 22.51 -3.78 -18.10
CA PRO A 287 22.23 -5.21 -17.93
C PRO A 287 22.74 -5.78 -16.60
N THR A 288 23.87 -5.27 -16.11
CA THR A 288 24.52 -5.66 -14.85
C THR A 288 23.87 -5.07 -13.60
N ASP A 289 22.96 -4.11 -13.74
CA ASP A 289 22.29 -3.53 -12.57
C ASP A 289 21.43 -4.61 -11.88
N PRO A 290 21.21 -4.52 -10.55
CA PRO A 290 20.29 -5.39 -9.85
C PRO A 290 18.88 -5.36 -10.49
N ILE A 291 18.18 -6.49 -10.44
CA ILE A 291 16.78 -6.61 -10.88
C ILE A 291 15.79 -6.67 -9.70
N LYS A 292 16.31 -6.86 -8.49
CA LYS A 292 15.58 -6.74 -7.22
C LYS A 292 16.48 -6.10 -6.16
N ALA A 293 15.86 -5.52 -5.13
CA ALA A 293 16.51 -5.08 -3.91
C ALA A 293 15.71 -5.59 -2.70
N GLU A 294 16.42 -6.08 -1.69
CA GLU A 294 15.85 -6.66 -0.47
C GLU A 294 16.51 -5.99 0.73
N PHE A 295 15.70 -5.43 1.62
CA PHE A 295 16.23 -4.73 2.79
C PHE A 295 15.19 -4.61 3.92
N ARG A 296 15.69 -4.47 5.14
CA ARG A 296 14.87 -4.20 6.32
C ARG A 296 14.79 -2.71 6.61
N LEU A 297 13.62 -2.26 7.04
CA LEU A 297 13.38 -0.92 7.57
C LEU A 297 12.88 -1.03 9.01
N ARG A 298 13.38 -0.16 9.87
CA ARG A 298 12.92 -0.04 11.26
C ARG A 298 11.71 0.88 11.32
N LEU A 299 10.64 0.40 11.94
CA LEU A 299 9.42 1.17 12.14
C LEU A 299 9.56 2.07 13.36
N THR A 300 9.03 3.29 13.28
CA THR A 300 9.04 4.22 14.42
C THR A 300 7.80 3.99 15.28
N SER A 301 7.98 3.44 16.47
CA SER A 301 6.94 3.36 17.51
C SER A 301 7.13 4.48 18.53
N MET A 302 6.06 5.21 18.86
CA MET A 302 6.09 6.26 19.89
C MET A 302 5.91 5.73 21.32
N THR A 303 5.47 4.49 21.50
CA THR A 303 5.22 3.91 22.83
C THR A 303 6.34 2.99 23.24
N ARG A 304 7.22 3.51 24.12
CA ARG A 304 8.16 2.70 24.91
C ARG A 304 7.47 1.94 26.06
N GLU A 305 6.16 2.11 26.23
CA GLU A 305 5.38 1.51 27.31
C GLU A 305 4.15 0.76 26.78
N LEU A 306 4.30 -0.56 26.78
CA LEU A 306 3.34 -1.66 26.89
C LEU A 306 3.79 -2.78 25.96
N LYS A 307 4.54 -3.72 26.52
CA LYS A 307 4.83 -5.02 25.92
C LYS A 307 3.50 -5.79 25.77
N LEU A 308 2.77 -5.53 24.69
CA LEU A 308 1.74 -6.46 24.22
C LEU A 308 2.42 -7.57 23.43
N GLU A 309 1.94 -8.81 23.60
CA GLU A 309 2.34 -9.93 22.76
C GLU A 309 2.14 -9.58 21.28
N ARG A 310 3.24 -9.54 20.53
CA ARG A 310 3.26 -9.22 19.10
C ARG A 310 2.93 -10.47 18.30
N SER A 311 2.02 -10.33 17.33
CA SER A 311 1.71 -11.35 16.34
C SER A 311 2.95 -11.61 15.48
N ARG A 312 3.43 -12.86 15.47
CA ARG A 312 4.50 -13.31 14.60
C ARG A 312 3.90 -13.84 13.30
N VAL A 313 4.60 -13.64 12.19
CA VAL A 313 4.39 -14.48 11.00
C VAL A 313 4.59 -15.93 11.45
N PHE A 314 3.71 -16.83 11.02
CA PHE A 314 3.79 -18.25 11.35
C PHE A 314 5.15 -18.82 10.91
N GLU A 315 6.13 -18.86 11.81
CA GLU A 315 7.30 -19.72 11.67
C GLU A 315 6.95 -21.09 12.28
N PRO A 316 7.21 -22.21 11.59
CA PRO A 316 7.24 -23.50 12.25
C PRO A 316 8.28 -23.45 13.38
N LEU A 317 7.85 -23.65 14.63
CA LEU A 317 8.77 -23.71 15.76
C LEU A 317 9.74 -24.88 15.55
N THR A 318 11.02 -24.58 15.36
CA THR A 318 12.08 -25.60 15.45
C THR A 318 12.33 -25.95 16.92
N GLU A 319 12.53 -27.24 17.21
CA GLU A 319 12.76 -27.74 18.57
C GLU A 319 13.92 -26.99 19.26
N GLY A 320 13.66 -26.43 20.44
CA GLY A 320 14.69 -25.89 21.33
C GLY A 320 14.89 -24.36 21.31
N ARG A 321 14.14 -23.59 20.51
CA ARG A 321 14.14 -22.12 20.63
C ARG A 321 13.08 -21.64 21.62
N THR A 322 13.49 -20.89 22.65
CA THR A 322 12.57 -20.15 23.53
C THR A 322 12.23 -18.78 22.93
N LEU A 323 10.98 -18.34 23.10
CA LEU A 323 10.39 -17.15 22.44
C LEU A 323 11.02 -15.80 22.83
N GLU A 324 11.93 -15.76 23.81
CA GLU A 324 12.37 -14.53 24.49
C GLU A 324 13.62 -13.87 23.85
N SER A 325 14.29 -14.52 22.89
CA SER A 325 15.60 -14.06 22.40
C SER A 325 15.61 -13.46 20.98
N LEU A 326 14.47 -13.08 20.40
CA LEU A 326 14.38 -12.62 19.01
C LEU A 326 13.83 -11.18 18.93
N VAL A 327 14.74 -10.23 19.11
CA VAL A 327 14.80 -8.80 18.68
C VAL A 327 13.64 -7.86 19.07
N ASP A 328 14.02 -6.75 19.71
CA ASP A 328 13.17 -5.72 20.34
C ASP A 328 12.52 -4.69 19.37
N GLU A 329 12.84 -4.70 18.07
CA GLU A 329 12.43 -3.65 17.12
C GLU A 329 11.37 -4.15 16.11
N GLU A 330 10.31 -3.37 15.86
CA GLU A 330 9.37 -3.65 14.76
C GLU A 330 10.06 -3.33 13.44
N GLU A 331 10.37 -4.37 12.66
CA GLU A 331 10.98 -4.24 11.34
C GLU A 331 9.98 -4.66 10.25
N ILE A 332 10.09 -4.03 9.08
CA ILE A 332 9.44 -4.49 7.86
C ILE A 332 10.50 -4.87 6.84
N LEU A 333 10.30 -6.02 6.21
CA LEU A 333 11.11 -6.48 5.08
C LEU A 333 10.51 -5.94 3.78
N VAL A 334 11.34 -5.28 2.98
CA VAL A 334 10.92 -4.63 1.73
C VAL A 334 11.60 -5.32 0.56
N LEU A 335 10.77 -5.73 -0.40
CA LEU A 335 11.21 -6.22 -1.71
C LEU A 335 10.85 -5.18 -2.77
N VAL A 336 11.86 -4.69 -3.48
CA VAL A 336 11.68 -3.82 -4.64
C VAL A 336 12.04 -4.59 -5.90
N LYS A 337 11.11 -4.62 -6.86
CA LYS A 337 11.28 -5.30 -8.15
C LYS A 337 11.49 -4.28 -9.27
N SER A 338 12.50 -4.51 -10.11
CA SER A 338 12.73 -3.75 -11.35
C SER A 338 11.75 -4.12 -12.47
N PRO A 339 11.42 -3.21 -13.40
CA PRO A 339 10.74 -3.54 -14.65
C PRO A 339 11.42 -4.68 -15.44
N ARG A 340 12.75 -4.81 -15.34
CA ARG A 340 13.54 -5.88 -16.01
C ARG A 340 13.36 -7.27 -15.40
N ALA A 341 12.81 -7.38 -14.19
CA ALA A 341 12.58 -8.67 -13.56
C ALA A 341 11.36 -9.34 -14.20
N ALA A 342 11.60 -10.26 -15.13
CA ALA A 342 10.56 -11.02 -15.82
C ALA A 342 10.07 -12.24 -15.01
N VAL A 343 9.77 -12.04 -13.73
CA VAL A 343 9.23 -13.06 -12.81
C VAL A 343 7.99 -12.58 -12.07
N PRO A 344 7.08 -13.48 -11.70
CA PRO A 344 6.02 -13.16 -10.76
C PRO A 344 6.61 -12.57 -9.46
N PRO A 345 6.08 -11.45 -8.95
CA PRO A 345 6.57 -10.84 -7.70
C PRO A 345 6.60 -11.82 -6.53
N TRP A 346 5.67 -12.77 -6.51
CA TRP A 346 5.49 -13.74 -5.43
C TRP A 346 6.61 -14.77 -5.33
N SER A 347 7.24 -15.12 -6.46
CA SER A 347 8.44 -15.96 -6.46
C SER A 347 9.61 -15.26 -5.77
N LEU A 348 9.75 -13.95 -5.98
CA LEU A 348 10.78 -13.15 -5.31
C LEU A 348 10.49 -13.02 -3.81
N VAL A 349 9.22 -12.91 -3.44
CA VAL A 349 8.80 -12.86 -2.02
C VAL A 349 9.07 -14.18 -1.32
N ALA A 350 8.74 -15.32 -1.95
CA ALA A 350 9.00 -16.64 -1.39
C ALA A 350 10.51 -16.86 -1.16
N GLU A 351 11.34 -16.51 -2.15
CA GLU A 351 12.80 -16.56 -2.03
C GLU A 351 13.32 -15.67 -0.90
N MET A 352 12.83 -14.43 -0.81
CA MET A 352 13.26 -13.48 0.21
C MET A 352 12.86 -13.93 1.63
N LEU A 353 11.71 -14.60 1.76
CA LEU A 353 11.19 -15.07 3.05
C LEU A 353 11.75 -16.43 3.47
N ASP A 354 12.48 -17.12 2.60
CA ASP A 354 12.89 -18.52 2.83
C ASP A 354 11.67 -19.39 3.20
N SER A 355 10.53 -19.13 2.55
CA SER A 355 9.24 -19.72 2.92
C SER A 355 8.28 -19.76 1.75
N ASP A 356 7.43 -20.79 1.76
CA ASP A 356 6.31 -20.91 0.83
C ASP A 356 5.36 -19.72 0.99
N VAL A 357 4.80 -19.27 -0.13
CA VAL A 357 3.78 -18.20 -0.15
C VAL A 357 2.47 -18.80 -0.63
N SER A 358 1.38 -18.44 0.02
CA SER A 358 0.07 -18.97 -0.34
C SER A 358 -0.54 -18.25 -1.55
N VAL A 359 -0.31 -18.76 -2.76
CA VAL A 359 -0.84 -18.19 -4.03
C VAL A 359 -1.54 -19.19 -4.94
N ALA A 360 -1.83 -20.41 -4.47
CA ALA A 360 -2.49 -21.49 -5.24
C ALA A 360 -3.79 -21.05 -5.94
N SER A 361 -4.45 -20.03 -5.41
CA SER A 361 -5.70 -19.48 -5.95
C SER A 361 -5.53 -18.14 -6.68
N TRP A 362 -4.31 -17.69 -6.99
CA TRP A 362 -4.06 -16.50 -7.80
C TRP A 362 -4.05 -16.89 -9.28
N TRP A 363 -4.65 -16.05 -10.12
CA TRP A 363 -4.60 -16.23 -11.58
C TRP A 363 -4.00 -14.97 -12.16
N ASP A 364 -2.88 -15.14 -12.86
CA ASP A 364 -2.37 -14.09 -13.72
C ASP A 364 -2.97 -14.28 -15.12
N GLY A 365 -3.74 -13.30 -15.59
CA GLY A 365 -4.41 -13.35 -16.89
C GLY A 365 -3.47 -13.61 -18.06
N SER A 366 -2.18 -13.31 -17.91
CA SER A 366 -1.15 -13.52 -18.94
C SER A 366 -0.36 -14.81 -18.75
N TYR A 367 -0.36 -15.42 -17.55
CA TYR A 367 0.55 -16.52 -17.19
C TYR A 367 -0.13 -17.76 -16.58
N GLY A 368 -1.43 -17.72 -16.27
CA GLY A 368 -2.18 -18.85 -15.67
C GLY A 368 -2.20 -18.84 -14.14
N ILE A 369 -2.53 -19.98 -13.53
CA ILE A 369 -2.30 -20.22 -12.08
C ILE A 369 -0.78 -20.33 -11.89
N PRO A 370 -0.17 -19.60 -10.94
CA PRO A 370 1.24 -19.80 -10.60
C PRO A 370 1.41 -21.19 -9.98
N ASN A 371 1.80 -22.16 -10.80
CA ASN A 371 2.25 -23.47 -10.33
C ASN A 371 3.77 -23.47 -10.43
N VAL A 372 4.47 -23.33 -9.31
CA VAL A 372 5.92 -23.51 -9.28
C VAL A 372 6.22 -24.73 -8.41
N CYS A 373 6.88 -25.70 -9.04
CA CYS A 373 7.18 -27.01 -8.48
C CYS A 373 8.20 -26.91 -7.34
N ALA A 374 7.71 -26.91 -6.10
CA ALA A 374 8.43 -27.52 -5.00
C ALA A 374 7.65 -28.79 -4.60
N GLY A 375 8.27 -29.96 -4.76
CA GLY A 375 7.79 -31.22 -4.18
C GLY A 375 6.59 -31.92 -4.82
N ASP A 376 5.75 -31.26 -5.61
CA ASP A 376 4.54 -31.87 -6.17
C ASP A 376 4.72 -32.37 -7.62
N VAL A 377 4.38 -33.65 -7.86
CA VAL A 377 4.46 -34.31 -9.17
C VAL A 377 3.24 -33.94 -10.03
N TYR A 378 3.36 -32.87 -10.80
CA TYR A 378 2.30 -32.39 -11.71
C TYR A 378 2.48 -32.80 -13.18
N THR A 379 3.15 -33.95 -13.44
CA THR A 379 3.51 -34.44 -14.78
C THR A 379 2.36 -34.58 -15.78
N ASN A 380 1.10 -34.50 -15.34
CA ASN A 380 -0.10 -34.57 -16.16
C ASN A 380 -0.82 -33.22 -16.37
N SER A 381 -0.29 -32.09 -15.87
CA SER A 381 -0.89 -30.78 -16.09
C SER A 381 -0.54 -30.25 -17.50
N PRO A 382 -1.52 -29.97 -18.37
CA PRO A 382 -1.27 -29.54 -19.75
C PRO A 382 -0.67 -28.12 -19.87
N HIS A 383 -0.55 -27.38 -18.76
CA HIS A 383 -0.04 -26.01 -18.70
C HIS A 383 0.95 -25.86 -17.53
N MET A 384 2.15 -26.42 -17.67
CA MET A 384 3.23 -26.25 -16.69
C MET A 384 3.97 -24.93 -16.91
N PHE A 385 4.22 -24.16 -15.86
CA PHE A 385 5.04 -22.94 -15.89
C PHE A 385 6.27 -23.11 -14.99
N CYS A 386 7.24 -23.93 -15.42
CA CYS A 386 8.53 -24.00 -14.73
C CYS A 386 9.37 -22.76 -15.09
N LEU A 387 9.73 -21.94 -14.10
CA LEU A 387 10.71 -20.86 -14.28
C LEU A 387 12.12 -21.47 -14.45
N ASN A 388 12.46 -21.99 -15.64
CA ASN A 388 13.76 -22.65 -15.88
C ASN A 388 14.91 -21.68 -16.28
N ASN A 389 14.75 -20.35 -16.16
CA ASN A 389 15.71 -19.41 -16.75
C ASN A 389 16.61 -18.70 -15.71
N PRO A 390 17.96 -18.79 -15.79
CA PRO A 390 18.92 -18.10 -14.91
C PRO A 390 18.87 -16.55 -14.77
N PRO A 391 18.44 -15.75 -15.77
CA PRO A 391 18.40 -14.27 -15.68
C PRO A 391 17.19 -13.71 -14.92
N THR A 392 16.39 -14.57 -14.27
CA THR A 392 15.13 -14.22 -13.63
C THR A 392 15.25 -13.63 -12.22
N GLY A 393 16.39 -13.84 -11.57
CA GLY A 393 16.66 -13.37 -10.21
C GLY A 393 16.21 -14.31 -9.09
N VAL A 394 15.64 -15.46 -9.44
CA VAL A 394 15.33 -16.57 -8.52
C VAL A 394 16.45 -17.61 -8.62
N LYS A 395 16.95 -18.08 -7.48
CA LYS A 395 17.90 -19.19 -7.43
C LYS A 395 17.14 -20.52 -7.39
N LEU A 396 17.42 -21.38 -8.37
CA LEU A 396 16.85 -22.74 -8.44
C LEU A 396 17.74 -23.74 -7.68
N ASN A 397 17.14 -24.86 -7.31
CA ASN A 397 17.84 -26.05 -6.82
C ASN A 397 18.67 -26.71 -7.96
N GLU A 398 19.52 -27.67 -7.62
CA GLU A 398 20.36 -28.40 -8.60
C GLU A 398 19.54 -29.15 -9.67
N ASP A 399 18.30 -29.51 -9.37
CA ASP A 399 17.37 -30.19 -10.26
C ASP A 399 16.47 -29.23 -11.07
N GLU A 400 16.80 -27.94 -11.09
CA GLU A 400 16.04 -26.86 -11.72
C GLU A 400 14.65 -26.59 -11.09
N SER A 401 14.35 -27.16 -9.92
CA SER A 401 13.14 -26.83 -9.14
C SER A 401 13.29 -25.52 -8.35
N ALA A 402 12.17 -24.93 -7.95
CA ALA A 402 12.21 -23.78 -7.03
C ALA A 402 12.38 -24.26 -5.58
N PRO A 403 13.09 -23.50 -4.73
CA PRO A 403 13.29 -23.87 -3.33
C PRO A 403 12.03 -23.79 -2.46
N TYR A 404 11.02 -23.00 -2.86
CA TYR A 404 9.77 -22.79 -2.11
C TYR A 404 8.54 -22.93 -3.02
N ASN A 405 7.46 -23.49 -2.50
CA ASN A 405 6.16 -23.57 -3.16
C ASN A 405 5.44 -22.23 -3.09
N ILE A 406 4.65 -21.92 -4.11
CA ILE A 406 3.77 -20.76 -4.11
C ILE A 406 2.30 -21.20 -3.91
N GLU A 407 2.03 -22.43 -3.50
CA GLU A 407 0.68 -22.98 -3.37
C GLU A 407 0.28 -23.24 -1.91
N ASN A 408 -0.59 -22.39 -1.37
CA ASN A 408 -1.46 -22.70 -0.23
C ASN A 408 -2.82 -22.01 -0.44
N LEU A 409 -3.91 -22.59 0.08
CA LEU A 409 -5.27 -22.02 0.04
C LEU A 409 -5.53 -21.23 1.34
N ILE A 410 -5.94 -19.95 1.25
CA ILE A 410 -6.31 -19.12 2.42
C ILE A 410 -7.83 -18.92 2.49
N GLU A 411 -8.38 -19.20 3.67
CA GLU A 411 -9.68 -18.74 4.16
C GLU A 411 -9.45 -17.96 5.47
N ALA A 412 -10.13 -16.82 5.64
CA ALA A 412 -10.17 -16.09 6.90
C ALA A 412 -11.62 -15.74 7.25
N THR A 413 -12.04 -16.07 8.47
CA THR A 413 -13.41 -15.83 8.94
C THR A 413 -13.40 -14.95 10.18
N TRP A 414 -14.25 -13.92 10.19
CA TRP A 414 -14.48 -13.01 11.31
C TRP A 414 -15.94 -13.06 11.74
N HIS A 415 -16.18 -13.00 13.05
CA HIS A 415 -17.53 -12.89 13.61
C HIS A 415 -17.98 -11.43 13.60
N MET A 416 -19.18 -11.15 13.09
CA MET A 416 -19.79 -9.82 13.17
C MET A 416 -20.22 -9.53 14.62
N SER A 417 -20.06 -8.28 15.06
CA SER A 417 -20.26 -7.87 16.46
C SER A 417 -21.71 -7.92 16.94
N ASP A 418 -22.68 -7.89 16.02
CA ASP A 418 -24.11 -8.11 16.30
C ASP A 418 -24.46 -9.60 16.45
N GLY A 419 -23.50 -10.50 16.27
CA GLY A 419 -23.67 -11.95 16.33
C GLY A 419 -24.52 -12.53 15.20
N SER A 420 -24.86 -11.72 14.18
CA SER A 420 -25.84 -12.12 13.16
C SER A 420 -25.24 -12.96 12.03
N ALA A 421 -23.92 -12.85 11.81
CA ALA A 421 -23.24 -13.46 10.67
C ALA A 421 -21.73 -13.66 10.88
N ASN A 422 -21.14 -14.47 10.01
CA ASN A 422 -19.69 -14.63 9.88
C ASN A 422 -19.26 -14.04 8.54
N LEU A 423 -18.42 -13.01 8.57
CA LEU A 423 -17.76 -12.55 7.36
C LEU A 423 -16.60 -13.51 7.05
N THR A 424 -16.73 -14.31 6.00
CA THR A 424 -15.64 -15.13 5.49
C THR A 424 -15.06 -14.48 4.24
N TRP A 425 -13.80 -14.06 4.31
CA TRP A 425 -13.01 -13.75 3.13
C TRP A 425 -12.30 -15.02 2.68
N GLN A 426 -12.53 -15.40 1.44
CA GLN A 426 -11.84 -16.52 0.80
C GLN A 426 -11.44 -16.11 -0.61
N LEU A 427 -10.29 -16.58 -1.06
CA LEU A 427 -9.85 -16.33 -2.43
C LEU A 427 -9.97 -17.63 -3.22
N VAL A 428 -11.02 -17.71 -4.04
CA VAL A 428 -11.38 -18.89 -4.82
C VAL A 428 -10.81 -18.73 -6.23
N GLY A 429 -9.98 -19.66 -6.67
CA GLY A 429 -9.46 -19.68 -8.04
C GLY A 429 -10.54 -20.07 -9.06
N GLY A 430 -10.60 -19.41 -10.21
CA GLY A 430 -11.54 -19.80 -11.27
C GLY A 430 -11.32 -19.10 -12.62
N ARG A 431 -11.58 -19.85 -13.71
CA ARG A 431 -11.48 -19.37 -15.10
C ARG A 431 -12.71 -18.54 -15.48
N VAL A 432 -12.87 -17.34 -14.92
CA VAL A 432 -13.93 -16.40 -15.33
C VAL A 432 -13.38 -15.26 -16.19
N PRO A 433 -14.15 -14.73 -17.17
CA PRO A 433 -13.71 -13.65 -18.06
C PRO A 433 -13.27 -12.33 -17.39
N GLY A 434 -13.44 -12.19 -16.07
CA GLY A 434 -13.03 -11.04 -15.26
C GLY A 434 -11.75 -11.23 -14.43
N GLY A 435 -11.13 -12.41 -14.44
CA GLY A 435 -10.00 -12.75 -13.54
C GLY A 435 -10.46 -13.18 -12.12
N ASN A 436 -9.50 -13.54 -11.25
CA ASN A 436 -9.80 -13.90 -9.86
C ASN A 436 -10.08 -12.64 -9.02
N HIS A 437 -11.18 -12.65 -8.27
CA HIS A 437 -11.52 -11.63 -7.29
C HIS A 437 -11.54 -12.28 -5.89
N GLY A 438 -11.05 -11.57 -4.87
CA GLY A 438 -11.30 -11.97 -3.49
C GLY A 438 -12.81 -12.01 -3.25
N ASN A 439 -13.32 -13.16 -2.82
CA ASN A 439 -14.74 -13.34 -2.55
C ASN A 439 -14.97 -13.14 -1.05
N ALA A 440 -15.82 -12.20 -0.71
CA ALA A 440 -16.32 -12.05 0.64
C ALA A 440 -17.74 -12.64 0.69
N ASN A 441 -17.92 -13.57 1.61
CA ASN A 441 -19.19 -14.20 1.94
C ASN A 441 -19.60 -13.72 3.33
N LEU A 442 -20.89 -13.46 3.52
CA LEU A 442 -21.49 -13.18 4.83
C LEU A 442 -22.30 -14.38 5.32
#